data_AF-A0A0N9ZDW8-F1
#
_entry.id   AF-A0A0N9ZDW8-F1
#
_cell.length_a   1.000
_cell.length_b   1.000
_cell.length_c   1.000
_cell.angle_alpha   90.00
_cell.angle_beta   90.00
_cell.angle_gamma   90.00
#
_symmetry.space_group_name_H-M   'P 1'
#
loop_
_entity.id
_entity.type
_entity.pdbx_description
1 polymer ?
#
loop_
_entity_poly.entity_id
_entity_poly.type
_entity_poly.pdbx_seq_one_letter_code
_entity_poly.pdbx_strand_id
1 'polypeptide(L)'
;MDASQHRFYQRMNASGHGSNANTPLAGPSKNKQFVRNQHLSAMLERHDALIGQAKRTQFRRDPVAAIAPYLSVVLAFAMGGLAAIIALFVRFQLAGEVTSPLSPDVELTLDIVFAIAIAFMLREVVSLSAVKRMGAQFAGILLAIVTMHNVVHAMPEPFERLFSPAWVSNVQTTTDAGTLQFRGHSYHL
;
A
#
# COMPACT_ATOMS: atom_id res chain seq x y z
N MET A 1 74.05 39.89 -27.93
CA MET A 1 73.51 38.53 -28.13
C MET A 1 72.49 38.28 -27.04
N ASP A 2 71.27 37.96 -27.45
CA ASP A 2 70.04 38.24 -26.70
C ASP A 2 69.61 37.05 -25.83
N ALA A 3 69.22 37.33 -24.58
CA ALA A 3 68.93 36.32 -23.53
C ALA A 3 67.73 35.41 -23.86
N SER A 4 66.97 35.74 -24.90
CA SER A 4 65.82 35.00 -25.42
C SER A 4 66.21 33.72 -26.16
N GLN A 5 67.37 33.70 -26.85
CA GLN A 5 67.81 32.52 -27.60
C GLN A 5 68.32 31.40 -26.68
N HIS A 6 69.00 31.74 -25.57
CA HIS A 6 69.49 30.75 -24.61
C HIS A 6 68.36 29.94 -23.95
N ARG A 7 67.21 30.57 -23.68
CA ARG A 7 66.03 29.88 -23.10
C ARG A 7 65.31 28.97 -24.10
N PHE A 8 65.48 29.20 -25.40
CA PHE A 8 64.91 28.34 -26.42
C PHE A 8 65.74 27.05 -26.58
N TYR A 9 67.08 27.17 -26.62
CA TYR A 9 67.96 26.01 -26.66
C TYR A 9 67.91 25.16 -25.37
N GLN A 10 67.76 25.78 -24.19
CA GLN A 10 67.58 25.03 -22.93
C GLN A 10 66.26 24.23 -22.90
N ARG A 11 65.16 24.75 -23.47
CA ARG A 11 63.89 24.01 -23.54
C ARG A 11 63.93 22.84 -24.50
N MET A 12 64.64 22.96 -25.63
CA MET A 12 64.78 21.85 -26.57
C MET A 12 65.68 20.73 -26.05
N ASN A 13 66.69 21.05 -25.22
CA ASN A 13 67.53 20.02 -24.60
C ASN A 13 66.89 19.35 -23.37
N ALA A 14 65.94 20.03 -22.70
CA ALA A 14 65.26 19.50 -21.52
C ALA A 14 64.16 18.47 -21.85
N SER A 15 63.64 18.44 -23.08
CA SER A 15 62.59 17.50 -23.49
C SER A 15 63.12 16.11 -23.92
N GLY A 16 64.43 15.86 -23.82
CA GLY A 16 65.05 14.61 -24.28
C GLY A 16 65.37 13.56 -23.20
N HIS A 17 65.28 13.86 -21.91
CA HIS A 17 65.76 12.96 -20.86
C HIS A 17 64.77 12.83 -19.69
N GLY A 18 63.78 11.97 -19.90
CA GLY A 18 62.84 11.50 -18.88
C GLY A 18 62.51 10.02 -19.09
N SER A 19 63.55 9.20 -19.30
CA SER A 19 63.47 7.74 -19.28
C SER A 19 63.11 7.28 -17.88
N ASN A 20 61.82 7.24 -17.56
CA ASN A 20 61.31 6.57 -16.37
C ASN A 20 61.37 5.05 -16.61
N ALA A 21 62.57 4.51 -16.42
CA ALA A 21 62.84 3.09 -16.39
C ALA A 21 62.19 2.49 -15.14
N ASN A 22 60.96 1.99 -15.29
CA ASN A 22 60.35 0.93 -14.47
C ASN A 22 58.95 0.55 -15.01
N THR A 23 58.79 0.50 -16.34
CA THR A 23 57.63 -0.15 -16.95
C THR A 23 58.02 -1.57 -17.34
N PRO A 24 57.40 -2.62 -16.79
CA PRO A 24 57.66 -3.98 -17.24
C PRO A 24 57.30 -4.07 -18.73
N LEU A 25 58.29 -4.51 -19.51
CA LEU A 25 58.26 -4.65 -20.96
C LEU A 25 57.17 -5.67 -21.37
N ALA A 26 55.92 -5.22 -21.50
CA ALA A 26 54.79 -6.02 -21.94
C ALA A 26 54.54 -5.77 -23.44
N GLY A 27 54.71 -6.82 -24.26
CA GLY A 27 54.65 -6.76 -25.72
C GLY A 27 53.34 -6.21 -26.31
N PRO A 28 53.39 -5.75 -27.58
CA PRO A 28 52.42 -4.80 -28.16
C PRO A 28 51.00 -5.35 -28.42
N SER A 29 50.74 -6.64 -28.23
CA SER A 29 49.43 -7.27 -28.50
C SER A 29 48.66 -7.70 -27.25
N LYS A 30 49.29 -7.77 -26.07
CA LYS A 30 48.65 -8.23 -24.82
C LYS A 30 48.02 -7.10 -23.99
N ASN A 31 48.40 -5.84 -24.26
CA ASN A 31 48.10 -4.74 -23.36
C ASN A 31 46.64 -4.27 -23.41
N LYS A 32 45.99 -4.27 -24.59
CA LYS A 32 44.59 -3.85 -24.72
C LYS A 32 43.62 -4.80 -24.01
N GLN A 33 43.86 -6.11 -24.07
CA GLN A 33 43.03 -7.10 -23.39
C GLN A 33 43.25 -7.06 -21.88
N PHE A 34 44.49 -6.87 -21.42
CA PHE A 34 44.81 -6.78 -20.00
C PHE A 34 44.13 -5.55 -19.34
N VAL A 35 44.23 -4.39 -19.98
CA VAL A 35 43.56 -3.16 -19.49
C VAL A 35 42.03 -3.33 -19.50
N ARG A 36 41.47 -3.97 -20.52
CA ARG A 36 40.02 -4.25 -20.58
C ARG A 36 39.57 -5.20 -19.47
N ASN A 37 40.35 -6.23 -19.19
CA ASN A 37 40.03 -7.20 -18.14
C ASN A 37 40.10 -6.56 -16.75
N GLN A 38 41.07 -5.68 -16.50
CA GLN A 38 41.15 -4.91 -15.25
C GLN A 38 39.94 -3.97 -15.06
N HIS A 39 39.49 -3.32 -16.13
CA HIS A 39 38.30 -2.47 -16.08
C HIS A 39 37.03 -3.29 -15.79
N LEU A 40 36.91 -4.48 -16.36
CA LEU A 40 35.78 -5.38 -16.13
C LEU A 40 35.74 -5.89 -14.67
N SER A 41 36.87 -6.30 -14.10
CA SER A 41 36.90 -6.71 -12.69
C SER A 41 36.59 -5.55 -11.74
N ALA A 42 37.11 -4.35 -12.00
CA ALA A 42 36.77 -3.16 -11.21
C ALA A 42 35.27 -2.78 -11.34
N MET A 43 34.65 -3.01 -12.50
CA MET A 43 33.23 -2.77 -12.70
C MET A 43 32.36 -3.83 -12.01
N LEU A 44 32.78 -5.10 -12.04
CA LEU A 44 32.10 -6.19 -11.35
C LEU A 44 32.18 -6.02 -9.83
N GLU A 45 33.33 -5.66 -9.27
CA GLU A 45 33.46 -5.37 -7.84
C GLU A 45 32.56 -4.20 -7.39
N ARG A 46 32.41 -3.17 -8.23
CA ARG A 46 31.46 -2.07 -7.96
C ARG A 46 30.02 -2.56 -7.99
N HIS A 47 29.65 -3.41 -8.96
CA HIS A 47 28.31 -4.00 -9.00
C HIS A 47 28.05 -4.91 -7.79
N ASP A 48 29.01 -5.75 -7.40
CA ASP A 48 28.88 -6.62 -6.24
C ASP A 48 28.81 -5.82 -4.93
N ALA A 49 29.55 -4.72 -4.82
CA ALA A 49 29.46 -3.80 -3.68
C ALA A 49 28.10 -3.09 -3.62
N LEU A 50 27.56 -2.65 -4.77
CA LEU A 50 26.24 -2.01 -4.86
C LEU A 50 25.11 -3.00 -4.56
N ILE A 51 25.19 -4.22 -5.10
CA ILE A 51 24.23 -5.29 -4.82
C ILE A 51 24.33 -5.71 -3.34
N GLY A 52 25.54 -5.81 -2.80
CA GLY A 52 25.79 -6.10 -1.39
C GLY A 52 25.25 -5.02 -0.44
N GLN A 53 25.39 -3.74 -0.81
CA GLN A 53 24.77 -2.63 -0.07
C GLN A 53 23.25 -2.65 -0.18
N ALA A 54 22.67 -2.88 -1.36
CA ALA A 54 21.23 -3.00 -1.56
C ALA A 54 20.64 -4.17 -0.75
N LYS A 55 21.37 -5.30 -0.68
CA LYS A 55 20.96 -6.47 0.11
C LYS A 55 21.07 -6.20 1.62
N ARG A 56 22.05 -5.41 2.07
CA ARG A 56 22.19 -4.96 3.47
C ARG A 56 21.13 -3.96 3.89
N THR A 57 20.76 -3.01 3.03
CA THR A 57 19.67 -2.06 3.31
C THR A 57 18.31 -2.77 3.33
N GLN A 58 18.12 -3.83 2.52
CA GLN A 58 16.92 -4.68 2.58
C GLN A 58 16.81 -5.52 3.87
N PHE A 59 17.94 -5.89 4.48
CA PHE A 59 17.98 -6.72 5.69
C PHE A 59 17.75 -5.94 6.99
N ARG A 60 17.86 -4.61 6.96
CA ARG A 60 17.35 -3.74 8.02
C ARG A 60 15.85 -3.56 7.80
N ARG A 61 15.09 -4.66 7.97
CA ARG A 61 13.63 -4.61 7.99
C ARG A 61 13.23 -3.85 9.24
N ASP A 62 12.75 -2.62 9.06
CA ASP A 62 12.12 -1.89 10.14
C ASP A 62 10.95 -2.73 10.68
N PRO A 63 10.78 -2.90 12.01
CA PRO A 63 9.71 -3.71 12.58
C PRO A 63 8.33 -3.22 12.12
N VAL A 64 8.19 -1.92 11.83
CA VAL A 64 7.00 -1.29 11.26
C VAL A 64 6.68 -1.82 9.86
N ALA A 65 7.69 -2.07 9.02
CA ALA A 65 7.51 -2.61 7.67
C ALA A 65 7.03 -4.07 7.66
N ALA A 66 7.30 -4.83 8.73
CA ALA A 66 6.82 -6.20 8.88
C ALA A 66 5.33 -6.27 9.26
N ILE A 67 4.81 -5.29 10.01
CA ILE A 67 3.42 -5.26 10.50
C ILE A 67 2.49 -4.51 9.54
N ALA A 68 3.03 -3.54 8.80
CA ALA A 68 2.30 -2.74 7.81
C ALA A 68 1.32 -3.53 6.93
N PRO A 69 1.65 -4.72 6.35
CA PRO A 69 0.71 -5.44 5.51
C PRO A 69 -0.51 -5.97 6.26
N TYR A 70 -0.39 -6.41 7.51
CA TYR A 70 -1.50 -6.92 8.32
C TYR A 70 -2.40 -5.78 8.79
N LEU A 71 -1.79 -4.71 9.31
CA LEU A 71 -2.53 -3.54 9.80
C LEU A 71 -3.42 -2.94 8.71
N SER A 72 -2.93 -2.90 7.48
CA SER A 72 -3.70 -2.37 6.35
C SER A 72 -4.80 -3.33 5.86
N VAL A 73 -4.76 -4.63 6.16
CA VAL A 73 -5.91 -5.54 5.94
C VAL A 73 -7.01 -5.21 6.95
N VAL A 74 -6.65 -5.07 8.23
CA VAL A 74 -7.58 -4.70 9.30
C VAL A 74 -8.24 -3.36 9.03
N LEU A 75 -7.46 -2.36 8.61
CA LEU A 75 -7.99 -1.06 8.22
C LEU A 75 -8.94 -1.15 7.02
N ALA A 76 -8.60 -1.93 5.99
CA ALA A 76 -9.48 -2.13 4.85
C ALA A 76 -10.81 -2.79 5.25
N PHE A 77 -10.75 -3.78 6.14
CA PHE A 77 -11.92 -4.43 6.70
C PHE A 77 -12.80 -3.46 7.49
N ALA A 78 -12.21 -2.69 8.41
CA ALA A 78 -12.92 -1.67 9.18
C ALA A 78 -13.55 -0.59 8.30
N MET A 79 -12.83 -0.15 7.25
CA MET A 79 -13.35 0.80 6.26
C MET A 79 -14.55 0.24 5.50
N GLY A 80 -14.57 -1.06 5.23
CA GLY A 80 -15.73 -1.75 4.64
C GLY A 80 -16.94 -1.75 5.57
N GLY A 81 -16.75 -2.13 6.83
CA GLY A 81 -17.83 -2.11 7.81
C GLY A 81 -18.41 -0.71 8.04
N LEU A 82 -17.54 0.30 8.11
CA LEU A 82 -17.97 1.69 8.23
C LEU A 82 -18.73 2.18 6.99
N ALA A 83 -18.32 1.77 5.78
CA ALA A 83 -19.06 2.07 4.56
C ALA A 83 -20.48 1.47 4.58
N ALA A 84 -20.65 0.26 5.12
CA ALA A 84 -21.96 -0.37 5.27
C ALA A 84 -22.87 0.39 6.25
N ILE A 85 -22.32 0.88 7.37
CA ILE A 85 -23.09 1.67 8.35
C ILE A 85 -23.52 3.02 7.74
N ILE A 86 -22.63 3.69 7.00
CA ILE A 86 -22.97 4.93 6.30
C ILE A 86 -24.01 4.66 5.21
N ALA A 87 -23.90 3.55 4.49
CA ALA A 87 -24.88 3.14 3.49
C ALA A 87 -26.27 2.98 4.09
N LEU A 88 -26.34 2.27 5.22
CA LEU A 88 -27.56 2.08 5.98
C LEU A 88 -28.15 3.43 6.45
N PHE A 89 -27.31 4.34 6.94
CA PHE A 89 -27.72 5.68 7.33
C PHE A 89 -28.24 6.51 6.15
N VAL A 90 -27.52 6.53 5.02
CA VAL A 90 -27.98 7.23 3.81
C VAL A 90 -29.31 6.66 3.32
N ARG A 91 -29.45 5.33 3.31
CA ARG A 91 -30.70 4.67 2.94
C ARG A 91 -31.83 5.06 3.90
N PHE A 92 -31.58 5.08 5.21
CA PHE A 92 -32.55 5.54 6.21
C PHE A 92 -33.01 6.98 5.94
N GLN A 93 -32.07 7.88 5.63
CA GLN A 93 -32.39 9.27 5.31
C GLN A 93 -33.21 9.43 4.02
N LEU A 94 -32.98 8.56 3.02
CA LEU A 94 -33.68 8.60 1.73
C LEU A 94 -35.06 7.92 1.77
N ALA A 95 -35.15 6.79 2.48
CA ALA A 95 -36.35 5.95 2.54
C ALA A 95 -37.31 6.35 3.67
N GLY A 96 -36.85 7.14 4.65
CA GLY A 96 -37.65 7.50 5.82
C GLY A 96 -37.79 6.37 6.83
N GLU A 97 -38.50 6.67 7.93
CA GLU A 97 -38.48 5.88 9.16
C GLU A 97 -39.06 4.47 9.01
N VAL A 98 -40.05 4.29 8.12
CA VAL A 98 -40.70 2.99 7.84
C VAL A 98 -41.35 3.06 6.45
N THR A 99 -40.62 2.72 5.39
CA THR A 99 -41.25 2.50 4.08
C THR A 99 -41.40 1.02 3.77
N SER A 100 -42.44 0.72 2.98
CA SER A 100 -42.98 -0.61 2.69
C SER A 100 -41.91 -1.70 2.54
N PRO A 101 -42.15 -2.90 3.10
CA PRO A 101 -41.17 -3.98 3.10
C PRO A 101 -40.84 -4.35 1.65
N LEU A 102 -39.63 -3.99 1.21
CA LEU A 102 -39.05 -4.58 0.02
C LEU A 102 -38.78 -6.05 0.34
N SER A 103 -38.74 -6.91 -0.68
CA SER A 103 -38.31 -8.29 -0.46
C SER A 103 -36.89 -8.28 0.15
N PRO A 104 -36.57 -9.17 1.12
CA PRO A 104 -35.26 -9.20 1.79
C PRO A 104 -34.07 -9.24 0.84
N ASP A 105 -34.23 -9.88 -0.33
CA ASP A 105 -33.21 -9.96 -1.37
C ASP A 105 -32.90 -8.60 -2.02
N VAL A 106 -33.92 -7.77 -2.23
CA VAL A 106 -33.77 -6.42 -2.78
C VAL A 106 -33.13 -5.50 -1.76
N GLU A 107 -33.52 -5.61 -0.49
CA GLU A 107 -32.91 -4.82 0.59
C GLU A 107 -31.42 -5.12 0.72
N LEU A 108 -31.06 -6.40 0.80
CA LEU A 108 -29.66 -6.83 0.84
C LEU A 108 -28.88 -6.34 -0.37
N THR A 109 -29.47 -6.43 -1.57
CA THR A 109 -28.82 -5.96 -2.81
C THR A 109 -28.57 -4.46 -2.78
N LEU A 110 -29.54 -3.67 -2.32
CA LEU A 110 -29.39 -2.22 -2.19
C LEU A 110 -28.30 -1.88 -1.18
N ASP A 111 -28.29 -2.54 -0.01
CA ASP A 111 -27.28 -2.28 1.03
C ASP A 111 -25.88 -2.59 0.53
N ILE A 112 -25.69 -3.68 -0.22
CA ILE A 112 -24.42 -4.01 -0.86
C ILE A 112 -24.03 -2.93 -1.88
N VAL A 113 -24.94 -2.51 -2.76
CA VAL A 113 -24.66 -1.51 -3.80
C VAL A 113 -24.29 -0.15 -3.19
N PHE A 114 -25.05 0.33 -2.21
CA PHE A 114 -24.74 1.57 -1.50
C PHE A 114 -23.42 1.47 -0.74
N ALA A 115 -23.18 0.37 -0.03
CA ALA A 115 -21.94 0.16 0.71
C ALA A 115 -20.72 0.12 -0.22
N ILE A 116 -20.82 -0.52 -1.39
CA ILE A 116 -19.76 -0.51 -2.39
C ILE A 116 -19.51 0.91 -2.92
N ALA A 117 -20.57 1.65 -3.27
CA ALA A 117 -20.44 3.03 -3.76
C ALA A 117 -19.74 3.93 -2.72
N ILE A 118 -20.16 3.86 -1.46
CA ILE A 118 -19.55 4.62 -0.35
C ILE A 118 -18.12 4.14 -0.08
N ALA A 119 -17.86 2.83 -0.12
CA ALA A 119 -16.53 2.26 0.02
C ALA A 119 -15.55 2.78 -1.05
N PHE A 120 -16.01 2.98 -2.28
CA PHE A 120 -15.23 3.60 -3.35
C PHE A 120 -14.99 5.10 -3.09
N MET A 121 -16.02 5.85 -2.68
CA MET A 121 -15.87 7.27 -2.33
C MET A 121 -14.88 7.48 -1.18
N LEU A 122 -15.01 6.71 -0.09
CA LEU A 122 -14.08 6.76 1.04
C LEU A 122 -12.66 6.39 0.62
N ARG A 123 -12.50 5.42 -0.28
CA ARG A 123 -11.18 5.04 -0.80
C ARG A 123 -10.54 6.19 -1.58
N GLU A 124 -11.31 6.89 -2.40
CA GLU A 124 -10.84 8.04 -3.17
C GLU A 124 -10.36 9.17 -2.25
N VAL A 125 -11.14 9.47 -1.21
CA VAL A 125 -10.79 10.49 -0.20
C VAL A 125 -9.50 10.15 0.53
N VAL A 126 -9.24 8.86 0.81
CA VAL A 126 -8.05 8.43 1.57
C VAL A 126 -6.84 8.18 0.64
N SER A 127 -6.95 8.35 -0.68
CA SER A 127 -5.86 8.14 -1.65
C SER A 127 -5.15 6.78 -1.54
N LEU A 128 -5.85 5.76 -1.05
CA LEU A 128 -5.29 4.43 -0.83
C LEU A 128 -5.21 3.67 -2.17
N SER A 129 -4.01 3.63 -2.75
CA SER A 129 -3.66 2.70 -3.84
C SER A 129 -3.67 1.24 -3.34
N ALA A 130 -4.85 0.67 -3.14
CA ALA A 130 -5.01 -0.63 -2.47
C ALA A 130 -6.02 -1.56 -3.15
N VAL A 131 -5.95 -1.69 -4.48
CA VAL A 131 -6.69 -2.75 -5.22
C VAL A 131 -6.45 -4.14 -4.59
N LYS A 132 -5.24 -4.38 -4.06
CA LYS A 132 -4.86 -5.61 -3.35
C LYS A 132 -5.64 -5.92 -2.08
N ARG A 133 -6.46 -5.00 -1.55
CA ARG A 133 -7.20 -5.14 -0.28
C ARG A 133 -8.70 -5.05 -0.43
N MET A 134 -9.18 -5.03 -1.68
CA MET A 134 -10.60 -4.92 -1.97
C MET A 134 -11.41 -6.07 -1.37
N GLY A 135 -10.85 -7.29 -1.34
CA GLY A 135 -11.51 -8.45 -0.72
C GLY A 135 -11.75 -8.27 0.79
N ALA A 136 -10.79 -7.71 1.53
CA ALA A 136 -10.95 -7.45 2.95
C ALA A 136 -12.02 -6.39 3.23
N GLN A 137 -12.07 -5.35 2.39
CA GLN A 137 -13.10 -4.34 2.46
C GLN A 137 -14.49 -4.93 2.17
N PHE A 138 -14.60 -5.79 1.16
CA PHE A 138 -15.84 -6.48 0.82
C PHE A 138 -16.31 -7.40 1.95
N ALA A 139 -15.39 -8.16 2.56
CA ALA A 139 -15.68 -8.98 3.73
C ALA A 139 -16.17 -8.14 4.91
N GLY A 140 -15.59 -6.95 5.13
CA GLY A 140 -16.04 -6.00 6.15
C GLY A 140 -17.46 -5.49 5.90
N ILE A 141 -17.79 -5.15 4.65
CA ILE A 141 -19.15 -4.76 4.24
C ILE A 141 -20.13 -5.89 4.55
N LEU A 142 -19.85 -7.10 4.05
CA LEU A 142 -20.76 -8.23 4.22
C LEU A 142 -20.95 -8.59 5.69
N LEU A 143 -19.87 -8.64 6.48
CA LEU A 143 -19.99 -8.93 7.90
C LEU A 143 -20.83 -7.85 8.60
N ALA A 144 -20.57 -6.57 8.33
CA ALA A 144 -21.34 -5.49 8.95
C ALA A 144 -22.83 -5.61 8.61
N ILE A 145 -23.20 -5.83 7.34
CA ILE A 145 -24.61 -5.99 6.95
C ILE A 145 -25.30 -7.10 7.74
N VAL A 146 -24.66 -8.27 7.91
CA VAL A 146 -25.31 -9.43 8.55
C VAL A 146 -25.21 -9.44 10.08
N THR A 147 -24.36 -8.60 10.69
CA THR A 147 -24.13 -8.58 12.15
C THR A 147 -24.50 -7.28 12.83
N MET A 148 -24.82 -6.22 12.07
CA MET A 148 -25.00 -4.88 12.64
C MET A 148 -26.08 -4.84 13.72
N HIS A 149 -27.15 -5.60 13.55
CA HIS A 149 -28.23 -5.70 14.54
C HIS A 149 -27.73 -6.16 15.91
N ASN A 150 -26.71 -7.02 15.98
CA ASN A 150 -26.10 -7.42 17.26
C ASN A 150 -25.47 -6.24 18.00
N VAL A 151 -24.91 -5.30 17.26
CA VAL A 151 -24.31 -4.08 17.81
C VAL A 151 -25.42 -3.16 18.34
N VAL A 152 -26.55 -3.08 17.64
CA VAL A 152 -27.74 -2.34 18.08
C VAL A 152 -28.33 -2.96 19.36
N HIS A 153 -28.34 -4.29 19.47
CA HIS A 153 -28.75 -4.99 20.69
C HIS A 153 -27.81 -4.72 21.87
N ALA A 154 -26.49 -4.73 21.63
CA ALA A 154 -25.50 -4.52 22.68
C ALA A 154 -25.44 -3.06 23.17
N MET A 155 -25.62 -2.09 22.27
CA MET A 155 -25.59 -0.67 22.58
C MET A 155 -26.66 0.09 21.78
N PRO A 156 -27.91 0.15 22.24
CA PRO A 156 -28.99 0.82 21.49
C PRO A 156 -28.87 2.35 21.50
N GLU A 157 -28.43 2.95 22.61
CA GLU A 157 -28.43 4.40 22.82
C GLU A 157 -27.71 5.22 21.72
N PRO A 158 -26.51 4.83 21.22
CA PRO A 158 -25.90 5.53 20.09
C PRO A 158 -26.74 5.49 18.81
N PHE A 159 -27.44 4.38 18.56
CA PHE A 159 -28.26 4.21 17.35
C PHE A 159 -29.59 4.94 17.43
N GLU A 160 -30.16 5.08 18.63
CA GLU A 160 -31.35 5.91 18.83
C GLU A 160 -31.09 7.37 18.46
N ARG A 161 -29.87 7.87 18.72
CA ARG A 161 -29.45 9.23 18.37
C ARG A 161 -29.10 9.39 16.89
N LEU A 162 -28.57 8.32 16.26
CA LEU A 162 -28.16 8.36 14.85
C LEU A 162 -29.32 8.14 13.89
N PHE A 163 -30.24 7.23 14.20
CA PHE A 163 -31.35 6.83 13.31
C PHE A 163 -32.67 7.35 13.88
N SER A 164 -33.25 6.63 14.84
CA SER A 164 -34.33 7.07 15.72
C SER A 164 -34.65 5.96 16.74
N PRO A 165 -35.37 6.25 17.84
CA PRO A 165 -35.86 5.21 18.75
C PRO A 165 -36.80 4.20 18.06
N ALA A 166 -37.62 4.65 17.11
CA ALA A 166 -38.52 3.77 16.38
C ALA A 166 -37.76 2.77 15.49
N TRP A 167 -36.69 3.22 14.83
CA TRP A 167 -35.83 2.35 14.04
C TRP A 167 -35.14 1.28 14.91
N VAL A 168 -34.58 1.67 16.05
CA VAL A 168 -33.94 0.74 16.99
C VAL A 168 -34.94 -0.30 17.50
N SER A 169 -36.14 0.14 17.87
CA SER A 169 -37.22 -0.75 18.30
C SER A 169 -37.62 -1.73 17.18
N ASN A 170 -37.69 -1.27 15.93
CA ASN A 170 -37.95 -2.14 14.79
C ASN A 170 -36.84 -3.19 14.62
N VAL A 171 -35.56 -2.81 14.72
CA VAL A 171 -34.45 -3.77 14.64
C VAL A 171 -34.53 -4.79 15.78
N GLN A 172 -34.79 -4.35 17.01
CA GLN A 172 -34.86 -5.25 18.17
C GLN A 172 -36.07 -6.19 18.14
N THR A 173 -37.17 -5.80 17.50
CA THR A 173 -38.37 -6.64 17.37
C THR A 173 -38.33 -7.57 16.16
N THR A 174 -37.51 -7.27 15.15
CA THR A 174 -37.37 -8.06 13.92
C THR A 174 -36.12 -8.93 13.88
N THR A 175 -35.21 -8.78 14.85
CA THR A 175 -33.92 -9.50 14.90
C THR A 175 -33.60 -9.95 16.32
N ASP A 176 -32.88 -11.06 16.44
CA ASP A 176 -32.41 -11.60 17.73
C ASP A 176 -30.93 -11.28 17.96
N ALA A 177 -30.56 -11.00 19.20
CA ALA A 177 -29.16 -10.81 19.58
C ALA A 177 -28.34 -12.11 19.46
N GLY A 178 -27.07 -11.99 19.05
CA GLY A 178 -26.17 -13.15 18.90
C GLY A 178 -26.49 -13.98 17.66
N THR A 179 -27.00 -13.36 16.59
CA THR A 179 -27.35 -14.05 15.35
C THR A 179 -26.72 -13.41 14.12
N LEU A 180 -26.66 -14.14 13.01
CA LEU A 180 -26.40 -13.64 11.67
C LEU A 180 -27.72 -13.51 10.93
N GLN A 181 -28.02 -12.31 10.44
CA GLN A 181 -29.20 -12.10 9.63
C GLN A 181 -28.85 -12.17 8.15
N PHE A 182 -29.46 -13.11 7.43
CA PHE A 182 -29.22 -13.30 6.00
C PHE A 182 -30.52 -13.65 5.27
N ARG A 183 -30.90 -12.81 4.30
CA ARG A 183 -32.11 -12.99 3.48
C ARG A 183 -33.40 -13.20 4.30
N GLY A 184 -33.52 -12.51 5.43
CA GLY A 184 -34.68 -12.62 6.33
C GLY A 184 -34.66 -13.82 7.27
N HIS A 185 -33.59 -14.63 7.27
CA HIS A 185 -33.39 -15.71 8.23
C HIS A 185 -32.32 -15.34 9.26
N SER A 186 -32.52 -15.79 10.50
CA SER A 186 -31.57 -15.62 11.60
C SER A 186 -30.86 -16.96 11.88
N TYR A 187 -29.54 -16.92 11.97
CA TYR A 187 -28.69 -18.07 12.32
C TYR A 187 -27.92 -17.77 13.59
N HIS A 188 -27.98 -18.63 14.61
CA HIS A 188 -27.23 -18.40 15.86
C HIS A 188 -25.71 -18.50 15.66
N LEU A 189 -24.98 -17.58 16.30
CA LEU A 189 -23.52 -17.53 16.33
C LEU A 189 -22.91 -18.44 17.41
#